data_AF-A0A158ID74-F1
#
_entry.id   AF-A0A158ID74-F1
#
_cell.length_a   1.000
_cell.length_b   1.000
_cell.length_c   1.000
_cell.angle_alpha   90.00
_cell.angle_beta   90.00
_cell.angle_gamma   90.00
#
_symmetry.space_group_name_H-M   'P 1'
#
loop_
_entity.id
_entity.type
_entity.pdbx_description
1 polymer ?
#
loop_
_entity_poly.entity_id
_entity_poly.type
_entity_poly.pdbx_seq_one_letter_code
_entity_poly.pdbx_strand_id
1 'polypeptide(L)'
;MVGLWHTTREPMIRFVKRMPSLEGKEGALSVSFGHGFPWGDLAEAGARIWVIMDNDEVNAQRIAAQLGQELWEMRDVKRHVRWHCRSTRRWIARWRSLGVPLYLPTSLTIQAIGRYAAVRSLCGGSSSAV
;
A
#
# COMPACT_ATOMS: atom_id res chain seq x y z
N MET A 1 -10.31 7.42 -2.96
CA MET A 1 -9.74 6.06 -3.22
C MET A 1 -8.84 5.68 -2.06
N VAL A 2 -8.91 4.44 -1.58
CA VAL A 2 -8.08 3.90 -0.50
C VAL A 2 -7.32 2.67 -1.01
N GLY A 3 -6.06 2.47 -0.61
CA GLY A 3 -5.25 1.35 -1.09
C GLY A 3 -3.88 1.23 -0.44
N LEU A 4 -3.14 0.19 -0.83
CA LEU A 4 -1.73 -0.02 -0.45
C LEU A 4 -0.82 0.42 -1.59
N TRP A 5 0.08 1.34 -1.28
CA TRP A 5 0.88 2.08 -2.26
C TRP A 5 2.35 1.74 -2.07
N HIS A 6 2.82 0.68 -2.73
CA HIS A 6 4.22 0.26 -2.62
C HIS A 6 5.14 1.21 -3.37
N THR A 7 5.67 2.23 -2.68
CA THR A 7 6.66 3.19 -3.21
C THR A 7 8.01 2.54 -3.55
N THR A 8 8.18 1.25 -3.25
CA THR A 8 9.35 0.43 -3.57
C THR A 8 9.17 -0.42 -4.82
N ARG A 9 8.06 -0.29 -5.55
CA ARG A 9 7.78 -1.03 -6.80
C ARG A 9 7.25 -0.10 -7.88
N GLU A 10 7.51 -0.45 -9.13
CA GLU A 10 6.84 0.23 -10.25
C GLU A 10 5.34 -0.08 -10.24
N PRO A 11 4.49 0.86 -10.67
CA PRO A 11 4.80 2.19 -11.23
C PRO A 11 4.99 3.30 -10.18
N MET A 12 4.81 3.00 -8.89
CA MET A 12 4.81 4.02 -7.83
C MET A 12 6.18 4.64 -7.59
N ILE A 13 7.29 3.92 -7.84
CA ILE A 13 8.64 4.50 -7.80
C ILE A 13 8.72 5.70 -8.74
N ARG A 14 8.36 5.50 -10.02
CA ARG A 14 8.40 6.57 -11.02
C ARG A 14 7.48 7.73 -10.65
N PHE A 15 6.28 7.42 -10.18
CA PHE A 15 5.30 8.43 -9.79
C PHE A 15 5.82 9.30 -8.64
N VAL A 16 6.36 8.70 -7.57
CA VAL A 16 6.91 9.45 -6.43
C VAL A 16 8.16 10.25 -6.84
N LYS A 17 9.04 9.70 -7.68
CA LYS A 17 10.21 10.43 -8.20
C LYS A 17 9.84 11.65 -9.04
N ARG A 18 8.67 11.63 -9.68
CA ARG A 18 8.21 12.75 -10.49
C ARG A 18 7.77 13.95 -9.66
N MET A 19 7.23 13.76 -8.46
CA MET A 19 6.77 14.86 -7.60
C MET A 19 7.86 15.92 -7.34
N PRO A 20 9.05 15.59 -6.78
CA PRO A 20 10.10 16.58 -6.57
C PRO A 20 10.68 17.11 -7.88
N SER A 21 10.50 16.41 -9.01
CA SER A 21 10.94 16.92 -10.32
C SER A 21 10.06 18.06 -10.86
N LEU A 22 8.86 18.22 -10.30
CA LEU A 22 7.93 19.32 -10.55
C LEU A 22 8.20 20.50 -9.60
N GLU A 23 8.80 20.25 -8.44
CA GLU A 23 9.19 21.32 -7.51
C GLU A 23 10.27 22.21 -8.16
N GLY A 24 10.10 23.53 -8.04
CA GLY A 24 10.93 24.53 -8.72
C GLY A 24 10.65 24.69 -10.22
N LYS A 25 9.79 23.84 -10.82
CA LYS A 25 9.28 24.02 -12.18
C LYS A 25 7.85 24.52 -12.13
N GLU A 26 7.50 25.40 -13.06
CA GLU A 26 6.12 25.93 -13.17
C GLU A 26 5.61 26.58 -11.86
N GLY A 27 6.51 27.03 -10.98
CA GLY A 27 6.16 27.72 -9.72
C GLY A 27 5.78 26.83 -8.53
N ALA A 28 5.88 25.50 -8.64
CA ALA A 28 5.56 24.59 -7.52
C ALA A 28 6.61 24.67 -6.40
N LEU A 29 6.17 25.07 -5.20
CA LEU A 29 6.99 25.08 -3.99
C LEU A 29 7.11 23.70 -3.37
N SER A 30 6.02 22.93 -3.36
CA SER A 30 6.03 21.54 -2.90
C SER A 30 4.91 20.72 -3.51
N VAL A 31 5.19 19.45 -3.81
CA VAL A 31 4.20 18.48 -4.28
C VAL A 31 4.24 17.25 -3.38
N SER A 32 3.10 16.94 -2.76
CA SER A 32 2.98 15.88 -1.76
C SER A 32 1.85 14.91 -2.09
N PHE A 33 2.04 13.64 -1.72
CA PHE A 33 1.03 12.59 -1.86
C PHE A 33 0.73 11.94 -0.51
N GLY A 34 -0.48 12.18 0.00
CA GLY A 34 -1.00 11.53 1.20
C GLY A 34 -1.80 10.30 0.81
N HIS A 35 -1.29 9.11 1.08
CA HIS A 35 -1.91 7.86 0.61
C HIS A 35 -3.15 7.39 1.42
N GLY A 36 -3.38 7.99 2.59
CA GLY A 36 -4.44 7.59 3.53
C GLY A 36 -4.13 6.29 4.27
N PHE A 37 -4.75 6.09 5.44
CA PHE A 37 -4.62 4.85 6.21
C PHE A 37 -5.75 3.88 5.80
N PRO A 38 -5.46 2.71 5.21
CA PRO A 38 -6.50 1.89 4.60
C PRO A 38 -7.38 1.12 5.59
N TRP A 39 -7.06 1.17 6.88
CA TRP A 39 -7.90 0.63 7.96
C TRP A 39 -8.60 1.72 8.77
N GLY A 40 -8.48 2.99 8.36
CA GLY A 40 -9.21 4.08 8.99
C GLY A 40 -10.65 4.11 8.48
N ASP A 41 -11.61 4.24 9.41
CA ASP A 41 -13.03 4.41 9.10
C ASP A 41 -13.42 5.89 9.27
N LEU A 42 -12.95 6.72 8.33
CA LEU A 42 -13.22 8.15 8.30
C LEU A 42 -13.71 8.52 6.91
N ALA A 43 -14.71 9.40 6.81
CA ALA A 43 -15.27 9.85 5.52
C ALA A 43 -14.19 10.53 4.64
N GLU A 44 -13.24 11.21 5.29
CA GLU A 44 -12.12 11.89 4.67
C GLU A 44 -10.95 10.96 4.32
N ALA A 45 -11.04 9.67 4.65
CA ALA A 45 -9.97 8.72 4.38
C ALA A 45 -9.78 8.50 2.87
N GLY A 46 -8.54 8.69 2.41
CA GLY A 46 -8.19 8.43 1.03
C GLY A 46 -6.86 9.00 0.61
N ALA A 47 -6.46 8.59 -0.59
CA ALA A 47 -5.38 9.17 -1.35
C ALA A 47 -5.70 10.62 -1.74
N ARG A 48 -4.78 11.54 -1.44
CA ARG A 48 -4.83 12.97 -1.76
C ARG A 48 -3.51 13.46 -2.33
N ILE A 49 -3.61 14.36 -3.30
CA ILE A 49 -2.47 15.09 -3.87
C ILE A 49 -2.56 16.53 -3.39
N TRP A 50 -1.44 17.07 -2.92
CA TRP A 50 -1.30 18.46 -2.51
C TRP A 50 -0.20 19.12 -3.34
N VAL A 51 -0.51 20.29 -3.87
CA VAL A 51 0.42 21.13 -4.62
C VAL A 51 0.40 22.50 -3.97
N ILE A 52 1.56 22.96 -3.53
CA ILE A 52 1.75 24.27 -2.89
C ILE A 52 2.46 25.16 -3.90
N MET A 53 1.90 26.34 -4.17
CA MET A 53 2.42 27.35 -5.09
C MET A 53 2.27 28.73 -4.49
N ASP A 54 3.07 29.68 -4.99
CA ASP A 54 2.96 31.09 -4.62
C ASP A 54 1.96 31.81 -5.54
N ASN A 55 0.77 32.09 -4.99
CA ASN A 55 -0.30 32.86 -5.62
C ASN A 55 -0.71 32.44 -7.06
N ASP A 56 -0.49 31.17 -7.43
CA ASP A 56 -0.84 30.60 -8.74
C ASP A 56 -1.77 29.39 -8.58
N GLU A 57 -3.03 29.69 -8.25
CA GLU A 57 -4.05 28.67 -8.03
C GLU A 57 -4.35 27.85 -9.29
N VAL A 58 -4.32 28.48 -10.46
CA VAL A 58 -4.68 27.84 -11.73
C VAL A 58 -3.66 26.75 -12.09
N ASN A 59 -2.36 27.05 -11.99
CA ASN A 59 -1.34 26.02 -12.22
C ASN A 59 -1.33 24.97 -11.12
N ALA A 60 -1.57 25.35 -9.86
CA ALA A 60 -1.64 24.38 -8.76
C ALA A 60 -2.74 23.35 -9.00
N GLN A 61 -3.95 23.81 -9.37
CA GLN A 61 -5.08 22.96 -9.71
C GLN A 61 -4.78 22.08 -10.93
N ARG A 62 -4.16 22.63 -11.98
CA ARG A 62 -3.79 21.86 -13.18
C ARG A 62 -2.84 20.70 -12.84
N ILE A 63 -1.77 20.97 -12.10
CA ILE A 63 -0.79 19.94 -11.72
C ILE A 63 -1.43 18.91 -10.79
N ALA A 64 -2.22 19.35 -9.80
CA ALA A 64 -2.91 18.46 -8.88
C ALA A 64 -3.89 17.53 -9.62
N ALA A 65 -4.66 18.08 -10.57
CA ALA A 65 -5.59 17.31 -11.39
C ALA A 65 -4.88 16.28 -12.28
N GLN A 66 -3.76 16.68 -12.90
CA GLN A 66 -2.94 15.78 -13.72
C GLN A 66 -2.41 14.61 -12.90
N LEU A 67 -1.75 14.89 -11.77
CA LEU A 67 -1.21 13.85 -10.88
C LEU A 67 -2.32 12.98 -10.29
N GLY A 68 -3.47 13.57 -9.98
CA GLY A 68 -4.65 12.86 -9.51
C GLY A 68 -5.18 11.86 -10.54
N GLN A 69 -5.21 12.23 -11.83
CA GLN A 69 -5.63 11.31 -12.88
C GLN A 69 -4.63 10.18 -13.11
N GLU A 70 -3.34 10.48 -13.17
CA GLU A 70 -2.30 9.45 -13.27
C GLU A 70 -2.41 8.44 -12.10
N LEU A 71 -2.65 8.94 -10.89
CA LEU A 71 -2.86 8.11 -9.71
C LEU A 71 -4.09 7.20 -9.85
N TRP A 72 -5.17 7.74 -10.42
CA TRP A 72 -6.43 7.04 -10.67
C TRP A 72 -6.27 5.94 -11.72
N GLU A 73 -5.54 6.20 -12.80
CA GLU A 73 -5.23 5.20 -13.82
C GLU A 73 -4.45 4.01 -13.23
N MET A 74 -3.53 4.28 -12.30
CA MET A 74 -2.75 3.23 -11.63
C MET A 74 -3.51 2.43 -10.56
N ARG A 75 -4.80 2.71 -10.30
CA ARG A 75 -5.60 2.11 -9.18
C ARG A 75 -5.57 0.57 -9.12
N ASP A 76 -5.54 -0.10 -10.25
CA ASP A 76 -5.64 -1.56 -10.29
C ASP A 76 -4.29 -2.25 -10.06
N VAL A 77 -3.17 -1.54 -10.22
CA VAL A 77 -1.82 -2.08 -9.99
C VAL A 77 -1.56 -2.42 -8.51
N LYS A 78 -2.42 -1.93 -7.61
CA LYS A 78 -2.25 -1.93 -6.15
C LYS A 78 -2.83 -3.16 -5.45
N ARG A 79 -3.41 -4.12 -6.18
CA ARG A 79 -4.19 -5.22 -5.58
C ARG A 79 -3.43 -6.51 -5.28
N HIS A 80 -2.12 -6.58 -5.50
CA HIS A 80 -1.35 -7.79 -5.20
C HIS A 80 -0.47 -7.66 -3.98
N VAL A 81 -1.11 -7.42 -2.83
CA VAL A 81 -0.54 -7.86 -1.56
C VAL A 81 -0.88 -9.34 -1.43
N ARG A 82 -0.11 -10.19 -2.13
CA ARG A 82 -0.11 -11.60 -1.77
C ARG A 82 0.64 -11.70 -0.45
N TRP A 83 -0.10 -11.64 0.65
CA TRP A 83 0.38 -12.06 1.96
C TRP A 83 0.79 -13.52 1.86
N HIS A 84 2.04 -13.76 1.48
CA HIS A 84 2.58 -15.09 1.36
C HIS A 84 2.84 -15.60 2.79
N CYS A 85 1.80 -16.11 3.44
CA CYS A 85 1.92 -16.91 4.67
C CYS A 85 2.87 -18.13 4.48
N ARG A 86 3.19 -18.47 3.22
CA ARG A 86 4.25 -19.45 2.90
C ARG A 86 5.62 -19.05 3.45
N SER A 87 5.95 -17.76 3.55
CA SER A 87 7.23 -17.33 4.14
C SER A 87 7.25 -17.65 5.63
N THR A 88 6.18 -17.33 6.37
CA THR A 88 6.05 -17.61 7.80
C THR A 88 6.14 -19.11 8.08
N ARG A 89 5.46 -19.96 7.31
CA ARG A 89 5.55 -21.42 7.48
C ARG A 89 6.94 -21.98 7.17
N ARG A 90 7.58 -21.55 6.08
CA ARG A 90 8.96 -21.94 5.74
C ARG A 90 9.96 -21.44 6.78
N TRP A 91 9.75 -20.24 7.30
CA TRP A 91 10.59 -19.63 8.31
C TRP A 91 10.47 -20.37 9.64
N ILE A 92 9.25 -20.67 10.12
CA ILE A 92 9.02 -21.50 11.32
C ILE A 92 9.65 -22.89 11.15
N ALA A 93 9.50 -23.52 9.99
CA ALA A 93 10.11 -24.83 9.72
C ALA A 93 11.65 -24.76 9.77
N ARG A 94 12.26 -23.74 9.16
CA ARG A 94 13.71 -23.49 9.22
C ARG A 94 14.19 -23.19 10.65
N TRP A 95 13.41 -22.43 11.41
CA TRP A 95 13.74 -22.10 12.80
C TRP A 95 13.71 -23.34 13.70
N ARG A 96 12.70 -24.20 13.53
CA ARG A 96 12.60 -25.49 14.21
C ARG A 96 13.78 -26.41 13.87
N SER A 97 14.24 -26.44 12.62
CA SER A 97 15.41 -27.25 12.23
C SER A 97 16.73 -26.76 12.82
N LEU A 98 16.80 -25.50 13.28
CA LEU A 98 18.01 -24.93 13.90
C LEU A 98 18.04 -25.12 15.42
N GLY A 99 17.04 -25.77 16.02
CA GLY A 99 17.01 -26.05 17.46
C GLY A 99 16.88 -24.81 18.35
N VAL A 100 16.54 -23.65 17.79
CA VAL A 100 16.42 -22.40 18.54
C VAL A 100 15.01 -22.33 19.18
N PRO A 101 14.87 -22.05 20.49
CA PRO A 101 13.57 -21.95 21.15
C PRO A 101 12.82 -20.70 20.72
N LEU A 102 11.66 -20.89 20.06
CA LEU A 102 10.84 -19.79 19.55
C LEU A 102 9.92 -19.28 20.67
N TYR A 103 10.27 -18.16 21.27
CA TYR A 103 9.41 -17.47 22.23
C TYR A 103 8.40 -16.61 21.47
N LEU A 104 7.20 -17.16 21.24
CA LEU A 104 6.05 -16.36 20.85
C LEU A 104 5.38 -15.81 22.12
N PRO A 105 5.01 -14.52 22.17
CA PRO A 105 4.28 -13.98 23.29
C PRO A 105 2.95 -14.74 23.44
N THR A 106 2.79 -15.43 24.57
CA THR A 106 1.67 -16.33 24.88
C THR A 106 0.33 -15.62 25.02
N SER A 107 0.26 -14.29 24.95
CA SER A 107 -0.98 -13.52 25.12
C SER A 107 -1.81 -13.33 23.85
N LEU A 108 -1.32 -13.67 22.65
CA LEU A 108 -2.06 -13.50 21.39
C LEU A 108 -2.61 -14.79 20.77
N THR A 109 -2.40 -15.94 21.43
CA THR A 109 -2.64 -17.25 20.80
C THR A 109 -4.09 -17.72 20.89
N ILE A 110 -4.90 -17.28 21.86
CA ILE A 110 -6.26 -17.83 22.04
C ILE A 110 -7.33 -17.08 21.23
N GLN A 111 -7.20 -15.78 20.96
CA GLN A 111 -8.16 -15.08 20.10
C GLN A 111 -7.89 -15.27 18.60
N ALA A 112 -6.65 -15.59 18.21
CA ALA A 112 -6.33 -15.84 16.81
C ALA A 112 -6.84 -17.21 16.33
N ILE A 113 -6.62 -18.30 17.09
CA ILE A 113 -6.98 -19.66 16.61
C ILE A 113 -8.50 -19.82 16.43
N GLY A 114 -9.33 -19.19 17.28
CA GLY A 114 -10.79 -19.24 17.16
C GLY A 114 -11.37 -18.52 15.95
N ARG A 115 -10.69 -17.51 15.39
CA ARG A 115 -11.14 -16.76 14.19
C ARG A 115 -10.45 -17.20 12.89
N TYR A 116 -9.28 -17.84 12.94
CA TYR A 116 -8.58 -18.31 11.73
C TYR A 116 -9.25 -19.52 11.05
N ALA A 117 -10.17 -20.23 11.70
CA ALA A 117 -10.97 -21.26 11.04
C ALA A 117 -11.81 -20.69 9.86
N ALA A 118 -12.20 -19.40 9.91
CA ALA A 118 -12.94 -18.74 8.84
C ALA A 118 -12.05 -18.26 7.67
N VAL A 119 -10.74 -18.07 7.89
CA VAL A 119 -9.80 -17.59 6.85
C VAL A 119 -9.22 -18.74 6.01
N ARG A 120 -9.72 -19.96 6.16
CA ARG A 120 -9.37 -21.11 5.31
C ARG A 120 -9.86 -20.92 3.86
N SER A 121 -10.88 -20.08 3.63
CA SER A 121 -11.46 -19.82 2.31
C SER A 121 -10.58 -18.92 1.41
N LEU A 122 -9.79 -18.00 1.97
CA LEU A 122 -9.04 -17.01 1.17
C LEU A 122 -7.66 -17.49 0.68
N CYS A 123 -7.26 -18.73 1.00
CA CYS A 123 -5.96 -19.31 0.65
C CYS A 123 -6.04 -20.49 -0.33
N GLY A 124 -7.24 -20.86 -0.79
CA GLY A 124 -7.44 -21.87 -1.84
C GLY A 124 -7.30 -21.23 -3.22
N GLY A 125 -6.14 -21.37 -3.84
CA GLY A 125 -5.96 -21.06 -5.25
C GLY A 125 -5.46 -22.29 -6.01
N SER A 126 -6.08 -22.52 -7.17
CA SER A 126 -5.82 -23.52 -8.23
C SER A 126 -6.61 -24.84 -8.06
N SER A 127 -7.23 -25.44 -9.08
CA SER A 127 -7.15 -25.28 -10.55
C SER A 127 -8.25 -26.15 -11.21
N SER A 128 -8.90 -25.72 -12.30
CA SER A 128 -9.00 -26.45 -13.58
C SER A 128 -9.99 -25.83 -14.57
N ALA A 129 -9.47 -25.61 -15.79
CA ALA A 129 -10.08 -25.49 -17.12
C ALA A 129 -11.61 -25.51 -17.28
N VAL A 130 -12.18 -24.51 -17.97
CA VAL A 130 -12.57 -24.50 -19.40
C VAL A 130 -12.54 -23.05 -19.90
#